data_AF-A0A953R917-F1
#
_entry.id   AF-A0A953R917-F1
#
_cell.length_a   1.000
_cell.length_b   1.000
_cell.length_c   1.000
_cell.angle_alpha   90.00
_cell.angle_beta   90.00
_cell.angle_gamma   90.00
#
_symmetry.space_group_name_H-M   'P 1'
#
loop_
_entity.id
_entity.type
_entity.pdbx_description
1 polymer ?
#
loop_
_entity_poly.entity_id
_entity_poly.type
_entity_poly.pdbx_seq_one_letter_code
_entity_poly.pdbx_strand_id
1 'polypeptide(L)' 'MNHVSDHDLERYHLGMVVDEAELSALEEHVLACPECAEQAEGGAVYVDKMRSAIITGGFDLD' A
#
# COMPACT_ATOMS: atom_id res chain seq x y z
N MET A 1 -15.77 10.83 -8.57
CA MET A 1 -15.78 9.59 -7.76
C MET A 1 -14.74 9.80 -6.67
N ASN A 2 -14.96 9.30 -5.46
CA ASN A 2 -14.02 9.52 -4.36
C ASN A 2 -12.91 8.48 -4.45
N HIS A 3 -11.66 8.90 -4.68
CA HIS A 3 -10.51 8.00 -4.78
C HIS A 3 -9.91 7.72 -3.41
N VAL A 4 -9.22 6.59 -3.27
CA VAL A 4 -8.40 6.29 -2.09
C VAL A 4 -7.25 7.28 -2.01
N SER A 5 -6.90 7.73 -0.80
CA SER A 5 -5.76 8.63 -0.63
C SER A 5 -4.43 7.87 -0.72
N ASP A 6 -3.37 8.54 -1.16
CA ASP A 6 -2.02 7.97 -1.19
C ASP A 6 -1.61 7.40 0.19
N HIS A 7 -1.99 8.09 1.27
CA HIS A 7 -1.71 7.66 2.63
C HIS A 7 -2.39 6.33 3.00
N ASP A 8 -3.64 6.13 2.55
CA ASP A 8 -4.37 4.88 2.81
C ASP A 8 -3.78 3.72 1.99
N LEU A 9 -3.31 3.97 0.75
CA LEU A 9 -2.58 3.00 -0.06
C LEU A 9 -1.23 2.63 0.57
N GLU A 10 -0.48 3.60 1.09
CA GLU A 10 0.77 3.34 1.83
C GLU A 10 0.52 2.46 3.05
N ARG A 11 -0.49 2.78 3.87
CA ARG A 11 -0.90 1.98 5.03
C ARG A 11 -1.25 0.56 4.63
N TYR A 12 -1.99 0.41 3.54
CA TYR A 12 -2.34 -0.89 2.97
C TYR A 12 -1.10 -1.72 2.62
N HIS A 13 -0.14 -1.15 1.87
CA HIS A 13 1.08 -1.86 1.49
C HIS A 13 2.04 -2.15 2.65
N LEU A 14 1.98 -1.33 3.71
CA LEU A 14 2.73 -1.54 4.95
C LEU A 14 2.06 -2.55 5.89
N GLY A 15 0.87 -3.08 5.55
CA GLY A 15 0.11 -3.98 6.41
C GLY A 15 -0.43 -3.32 7.67
N MET A 16 -0.59 -1.99 7.65
CA MET A 16 -1.07 -1.20 8.79
C MET A 16 -2.61 -1.12 8.86
N VAL A 17 -3.30 -1.52 7.79
CA VAL A 17 -4.77 -1.69 7.79
C VAL A 17 -5.08 -3.06 8.38
N VAL A 18 -5.31 -3.08 9.70
CA VAL A 18 -5.51 -4.32 10.47
C VAL A 18 -6.99 -4.64 10.73
N ASP A 19 -7.87 -3.66 10.55
CA ASP A 19 -9.31 -3.87 10.64
C ASP A 19 -9.81 -4.50 9.34
N GLU A 20 -10.49 -5.63 9.44
CA GLU A 20 -10.95 -6.41 8.29
C GLU A 20 -12.00 -5.67 7.46
N ALA A 21 -12.85 -4.86 8.10
CA ALA A 21 -13.88 -4.09 7.39
C ALA A 21 -13.26 -2.90 6.63
N GLU A 22 -12.28 -2.22 7.23
CA GLU A 22 -11.47 -1.19 6.55
C GLU A 22 -10.71 -1.79 5.35
N LEU A 23 -10.09 -2.95 5.54
CA LEU A 23 -9.35 -3.64 4.49
C LEU A 23 -10.26 -4.07 3.34
N SER A 24 -11.38 -4.72 3.62
CA SER A 24 -12.35 -5.17 2.60
C SER A 24 -12.88 -4.00 1.78
N ALA A 25 -13.24 -2.89 2.43
CA ALA A 25 -13.75 -1.72 1.73
C ALA A 25 -12.71 -1.08 0.80
N LEU A 26 -11.44 -1.06 1.23
CA LEU A 26 -10.33 -0.57 0.41
C LEU A 26 -10.06 -1.48 -0.78
N GLU A 27 -9.97 -2.80 -0.56
CA GLU A 27 -9.74 -3.79 -1.61
C GLU A 27 -10.88 -3.81 -2.64
N GLU A 28 -12.13 -3.73 -2.20
CA GLU A 28 -13.31 -3.60 -3.07
C GLU A 28 -13.23 -2.34 -3.95
N HIS A 29 -12.80 -1.21 -3.38
CA HIS A 29 -12.63 0.02 -4.14
C HIS A 29 -11.52 -0.11 -5.19
N VAL A 30 -10.36 -0.61 -4.80
CA VAL A 30 -9.22 -0.80 -5.70
C VAL A 30 -9.59 -1.74 -6.84
N LEU A 31 -10.34 -2.81 -6.55
CA LEU A 31 -10.84 -3.74 -7.57
C LEU A 31 -11.82 -3.08 -8.55
N ALA A 32 -12.64 -2.14 -8.08
CA ALA A 32 -13.66 -1.46 -8.89
C ALA A 32 -13.15 -0.21 -9.63
N CYS A 33 -12.01 0.36 -9.22
CA CYS A 33 -11.49 1.62 -9.74
C CYS A 33 -10.12 1.43 -10.42
N PRO A 34 -10.04 1.46 -11.76
CA PRO A 34 -8.78 1.27 -12.48
C PRO A 34 -7.67 2.27 -12.11
N GLU A 35 -8.03 3.51 -11.79
CA GLU A 35 -7.08 4.54 -11.37
C GLU A 35 -6.47 4.22 -10.00
N CYS A 36 -7.29 3.77 -9.03
CA CYS A 36 -6.77 3.34 -7.73
C CYS A 36 -6.00 2.02 -7.83
N ALA A 37 -6.32 1.13 -8.78
CA ALA A 37 -5.53 -0.06 -9.06
C ALA A 37 -4.13 0.31 -9.57
N GLU A 38 -4.03 1.23 -10.54
CA GLU A 38 -2.74 1.73 -11.03
C GLU A 38 -1.92 2.41 -9.92
N GLN A 39 -2.57 3.24 -9.08
CA GLN A 39 -1.91 3.88 -7.95
C GLN A 39 -1.43 2.87 -6.90
N ALA A 40 -2.24 1.85 -6.57
CA ALA A 40 -1.86 0.78 -5.65
C ALA A 40 -0.67 -0.03 -6.19
N GLU A 41 -0.62 -0.33 -7.49
CA GLU A 41 0.55 -0.99 -8.08
C GLU A 41 1.81 -0.12 -7.96
N GLY A 42 1.69 1.19 -8.21
CA GLY A 42 2.79 2.14 -8.01
C GLY A 42 3.28 2.23 -6.56
N GLY A 43 2.34 2.28 -5.61
CA GLY A 43 2.61 2.29 -4.17
C GLY A 43 3.31 1.03 -3.69
N ALA A 44 2.88 -0.15 -4.17
CA ALA A 44 3.51 -1.43 -3.86
C ALA A 44 4.99 -1.45 -4.27
N VAL A 45 5.30 -0.96 -5.48
CA VAL A 45 6.68 -0.89 -6.00
C VAL A 45 7.53 0.07 -5.16
N TYR A 46 6.97 1.20 -4.74
CA TYR A 46 7.69 2.16 -3.89
C TYR A 46 8.04 1.56 -2.54
N VAL A 47 7.06 0.97 -1.84
CA VAL A 47 7.27 0.34 -0.53
C VAL A 47 8.25 -0.82 -0.62
N ASP A 48 8.17 -1.65 -1.66
CA ASP A 48 9.10 -2.76 -1.86
C ASP A 48 10.55 -2.29 -2.08
N LYS A 49 10.75 -1.24 -2.89
CA LYS A 49 12.08 -0.63 -3.08
C LYS A 49 12.64 -0.08 -1.77
N MET A 50 11.82 0.61 -0.98
CA MET A 50 12.25 1.15 0.31
C MET A 50 12.63 0.03 1.28
N ARG A 51 11.79 -1.01 1.37
CA ARG A 51 12.07 -2.20 2.18
C ARG A 51 13.37 -2.89 1.75
N SER A 52 13.56 -3.07 0.44
CA SER A 52 14.78 -3.66 -0.13
C SER A 52 16.02 -2.83 0.16
N ALA A 53 15.92 -1.49 0.08
CA ALA A 53 17.02 -0.58 0.40
C ALA A 53 17.40 -0.62 1.88
N ILE A 54 16.40 -0.70 2.78
CA ILE A 54 16.62 -0.84 4.22
C ILE A 54 17.41 -2.12 4.52
N ILE A 55 16.98 -3.25 3.97
CA ILE A 55 17.63 -4.56 4.16
C ILE A 55 19.05 -4.56 3.55
N THR A 56 19.18 -4.13 2.29
CA THR A 56 20.48 -4.11 1.60
C THR A 56 21.47 -3.15 2.27
N GLY A 57 20.98 -2.06 2.86
CA GLY A 57 21.78 -1.09 3.61
C GLY A 57 22.11 -1.53 5.04
N GLY A 58 21.55 -2.64 5.53
CA GLY A 58 21.74 -3.11 6.91
C GLY A 58 21.08 -2.21 7.96
N PHE A 59 20.03 -1.47 7.59
CA PHE A 59 19.26 -0.62 8.49
C PHE A 59 18.15 -1.38 9.25
N ASP A 60 18.01 -2.68 8.99
CA ASP A 60 17.10 -3.62 9.65
C ASP A 60 17.78 -4.44 10.77
N LEU A 61 19.09 -4.26 10.97
CA LEU A 61 19.87 -4.98 11.97
C LEU A 61 19.85 -4.23 13.32
N ASP A 62 18.99 -4.69 14.25
CA ASP A 62 19.12 -4.46 15.69
C ASP A 62 20.11 -5.46 16.33
#